data_AF-A0A917WK01-F1
#
_entry.id   AF-A0A917WK01-F1
#
_cell.length_a   1.000
_cell.length_b   1.000
_cell.length_c   1.000
_cell.angle_alpha   90.00
_cell.angle_beta   90.00
_cell.angle_gamma   90.00
#
_symmetry.space_group_name_H-M   'P 1'
#
loop_
_entity.id
_entity.type
_entity.pdbx_description
1 polymer ?
#
loop_
_entity_poly.entity_id
_entity_poly.type
_entity_poly.pdbx_seq_one_letter_code
_entity_poly.pdbx_strand_id
1 'polypeptide(L)'
;MAGRSVQARRLQVQLSAETGAPVEVQWDSSSRSGGWRWHVIWGDGPTRDGMVALVDRLLPPASALDRDKLVYLRTIRRISVALAIVRNMRLGQPPLGEHHRGWALEDHLLEVPYPERGTDDDLQLAVELCRLSNFGDAQSIADLAAQHGIAGLRARLVPPDNVLPFRRSGPR
;
A
#
# COMPACT_ATOMS: atom_id res chain seq x y z
N MET A 1 13.05 21.58 21.52
CA MET A 1 12.72 20.33 20.80
C MET A 1 11.36 19.74 21.19
N ALA A 2 11.02 19.64 22.49
CA ALA A 2 9.79 18.99 22.96
C ALA A 2 8.49 19.42 22.25
N GLY A 3 8.29 20.72 22.00
CA GLY A 3 7.10 21.23 21.31
C GLY A 3 6.92 20.71 19.88
N ARG A 4 8.01 20.51 19.13
CA ARG A 4 7.97 19.95 17.77
C ARG A 4 7.56 18.47 17.78
N SER A 5 8.09 17.70 18.73
CA SER A 5 7.75 16.28 18.88
C SER A 5 6.29 16.05 19.28
N VAL A 6 5.74 16.89 20.17
CA VAL A 6 4.31 16.82 20.54
C VAL A 6 3.42 17.13 19.34
N GLN A 7 3.78 18.16 18.58
CA GLN A 7 3.03 18.54 17.38
C GLN A 7 3.12 17.48 16.27
N ALA A 8 4.30 16.89 16.05
CA ALA A 8 4.50 15.78 15.12
C ALA A 8 3.60 14.59 15.48
N ARG A 9 3.55 14.20 16.76
CA ARG A 9 2.66 13.13 17.23
C ARG A 9 1.18 13.46 17.01
N ARG A 10 0.77 14.69 17.28
CA ARG A 10 -0.61 15.13 17.04
C ARG A 10 -0.96 15.06 15.55
N LEU A 11 -0.09 15.59 14.69
CA LEU A 11 -0.26 15.57 13.24
C LEU A 11 -0.35 14.12 12.74
N GLN A 12 0.53 13.23 13.22
CA GLN A 12 0.53 11.81 12.87
C GLN A 12 -0.83 11.14 13.16
N VAL A 13 -1.38 11.35 14.36
CA VAL A 13 -2.68 10.79 14.75
C VAL A 13 -3.80 11.35 13.88
N GLN A 14 -3.80 12.65 13.61
CA GLN A 14 -4.83 13.29 12.79
C GLN A 14 -4.77 12.83 11.33
N LEU A 15 -3.58 12.77 10.73
CA LEU A 15 -3.40 12.26 9.37
C LEU A 15 -3.81 10.80 9.25
N SER A 16 -3.47 9.97 10.23
CA SER A 16 -3.86 8.55 10.21
C SER A 16 -5.38 8.38 10.29
N ALA A 17 -6.05 9.19 11.12
CA ALA A 17 -7.50 9.19 11.24
C ALA A 17 -8.21 9.70 9.96
N GLU A 18 -7.70 10.76 9.36
CA GLU A 18 -8.29 11.39 8.16
C GLU A 18 -8.11 10.55 6.89
N THR A 19 -6.99 9.84 6.79
CA THR A 19 -6.69 9.00 5.62
C THR A 19 -7.17 7.57 5.79
N GLY A 20 -7.35 7.09 7.02
CA GLY A 20 -7.56 5.67 7.30
C GLY A 20 -6.32 4.81 7.00
N ALA A 21 -5.16 5.42 6.76
CA ALA A 21 -3.89 4.75 6.52
C ALA A 21 -2.91 5.06 7.67
N PRO A 22 -2.04 4.12 8.07
CA PRO A 22 -0.98 4.43 9.03
C PRO A 22 -0.04 5.50 8.45
N VAL A 23 0.10 6.61 9.17
CA VAL A 23 1.05 7.68 8.84
C VAL A 23 2.10 7.76 9.95
N GLU A 24 3.34 8.05 9.57
CA GLU A 24 4.44 8.35 10.47
C GLU A 24 4.92 9.78 10.24
N VAL A 25 5.16 10.53 11.33
CA VAL A 25 5.75 11.87 11.27
C VAL A 25 7.03 11.89 12.10
N GLN A 26 8.18 11.89 11.44
CA GLN A 26 9.47 11.69 12.11
C GLN A 26 10.55 12.67 11.68
N TRP A 27 11.51 12.93 12.58
CA TRP A 27 12.69 13.74 12.30
C TRP A 27 13.81 12.79 11.86
N ASP A 28 14.22 12.88 10.60
CA ASP A 28 15.17 11.96 9.97
C ASP A 28 16.20 12.73 9.13
N SER A 29 17.39 12.13 8.95
CA SER A 29 18.50 12.63 8.14
C SER A 29 18.91 11.66 7.05
N SER A 30 18.01 10.79 6.59
CA SER A 30 18.30 9.83 5.52
C SER A 30 18.89 10.52 4.28
N SER A 31 19.64 9.78 3.45
CA SER A 31 20.24 10.34 2.23
C SER A 31 19.23 10.99 1.28
N ARG A 32 17.95 10.58 1.34
CA ARG A 32 16.83 11.16 0.62
C ARG A 32 16.42 12.55 1.11
N SER A 33 16.77 12.92 2.34
CA SER A 33 16.35 14.17 2.99
C SER A 33 17.35 15.33 2.80
N GLY A 34 18.59 15.03 2.37
CA GLY A 34 19.63 16.06 2.20
C GLY A 34 19.97 16.80 3.49
N GLY A 35 19.83 16.13 4.64
CA GLY A 35 20.02 16.68 5.98
C GLY A 35 18.80 16.45 6.89
N TRP A 36 18.92 16.83 8.16
CA TRP A 36 17.84 16.64 9.14
C TRP A 36 16.57 17.41 8.77
N ARG A 37 15.47 16.69 8.53
CA ARG A 37 14.16 17.25 8.17
C ARG A 37 13.02 16.45 8.81
N TRP A 38 11.83 17.04 8.84
CA TRP A 38 10.61 16.34 9.25
C TRP A 38 10.01 15.65 8.04
N HIS A 39 9.71 14.37 8.19
CA HIS A 39 9.15 13.52 7.15
C HIS A 39 7.73 13.13 7.53
N VAL A 40 6.83 13.18 6.55
CA VAL A 40 5.51 12.56 6.60
C VAL A 40 5.58 11.34 5.69
N ILE A 41 5.48 10.15 6.28
CA ILE A 41 5.66 8.88 5.58
C ILE A 41 4.38 8.07 5.70
N TRP A 42 3.90 7.50 4.60
CA TRP A 42 2.72 6.63 4.62
C TRP A 42 2.78 5.57 3.52
N GLY A 43 2.02 4.50 3.73
CA GLY A 43 1.80 3.43 2.76
C GLY A 43 0.43 3.54 2.09
N ASP A 44 0.40 3.39 0.77
CA ASP A 44 -0.80 3.55 -0.07
C ASP A 44 -1.59 4.84 0.22
N GLY A 45 -2.92 4.79 0.37
CA GLY A 45 -3.71 5.92 0.84
C GLY A 45 -3.78 7.07 -0.18
N PRO A 46 -3.92 8.34 0.25
CA PRO A 46 -3.98 9.47 -0.69
C PRO A 46 -2.68 9.64 -1.47
N THR A 47 -2.76 10.36 -2.59
CA THR A 47 -1.58 10.80 -3.36
C THR A 47 -0.75 11.79 -2.55
N ARG A 48 0.47 12.10 -3.03
CA ARG A 48 1.34 13.10 -2.40
C ARG A 48 0.63 14.45 -2.25
N ASP A 49 -0.02 14.92 -3.31
CA ASP A 49 -0.73 16.20 -3.30
C ASP A 49 -1.93 16.19 -2.35
N GLY A 50 -2.64 15.05 -2.27
CA GLY A 50 -3.69 14.85 -1.28
C GLY A 50 -3.17 14.93 0.16
N MET A 51 -2.01 14.34 0.44
CA MET A 51 -1.38 14.42 1.76
C MET A 51 -0.89 15.83 2.09
N VAL A 52 -0.33 16.55 1.12
CA VAL A 52 0.05 17.96 1.28
C VAL A 52 -1.18 18.78 1.67
N ALA A 53 -2.28 18.68 0.92
CA ALA A 53 -3.51 19.41 1.23
C ALA A 53 -4.08 19.08 2.63
N LEU A 54 -3.93 17.84 3.11
CA LEU A 54 -4.31 17.45 4.47
C LEU A 54 -3.42 18.10 5.53
N VAL A 55 -2.11 18.06 5.35
CA VAL A 55 -1.17 18.72 6.25
C VAL A 55 -1.42 20.21 6.29
N ASP A 56 -1.66 20.82 5.13
CA ASP A 56 -1.95 22.24 4.98
C ASP A 56 -3.17 22.70 5.79
N ARG A 57 -4.20 21.84 5.84
CA ARG A 57 -5.43 22.05 6.61
C ARG A 57 -5.22 21.81 8.10
N LEU A 58 -4.46 20.78 8.48
CA LEU A 58 -4.33 20.33 9.87
C LEU A 58 -3.23 21.06 10.64
N LEU A 59 -2.24 21.61 9.93
CA LEU A 59 -1.08 22.26 10.52
C LEU A 59 -1.24 23.79 10.42
N PRO A 60 -1.39 24.50 11.56
CA PRO A 60 -1.56 25.95 11.55
C PRO A 60 -0.33 26.66 10.92
N PRO A 61 -0.50 27.83 10.28
CA PRO A 61 0.62 28.59 9.71
C PRO A 61 1.73 28.95 10.73
N ALA A 62 1.38 29.15 12.00
CA ALA A 62 2.32 29.44 13.09
C ALA A 62 2.91 28.18 13.77
N SER A 63 2.88 27.04 13.08
CA SER A 63 3.32 25.75 13.58
C SER A 63 4.83 25.69 13.87
N ALA A 64 5.23 24.93 14.88
CA ALA A 64 6.64 24.65 15.17
C ALA A 64 7.27 23.65 14.17
N LEU A 65 6.43 22.88 13.48
CA LEU A 65 6.76 22.17 12.24
C LEU A 65 6.64 23.15 11.08
N ASP A 66 7.78 23.46 10.45
CA ASP A 66 7.85 24.31 9.27
C ASP A 66 7.26 23.55 8.06
N ARG A 67 6.02 23.92 7.68
CA ARG A 67 5.23 23.26 6.64
C ARG A 67 5.98 23.18 5.31
N ASP A 68 6.69 24.24 4.95
CA ASP A 68 7.39 24.37 3.67
C ASP A 68 8.66 23.51 3.61
N LYS A 69 9.09 22.96 4.75
CA LYS A 69 10.25 22.08 4.88
C LYS A 69 9.90 20.62 5.14
N LEU A 70 8.62 20.26 5.13
CA LEU A 70 8.19 18.88 5.27
C LEU A 70 8.51 18.08 4.00
N VAL A 71 9.06 16.88 4.21
CA VAL A 71 9.32 15.91 3.14
C VAL A 71 8.20 14.88 3.15
N TYR A 72 7.61 14.61 1.99
CA TYR A 72 6.48 13.70 1.84
C TYR A 72 6.93 12.43 1.11
N LEU A 73 6.80 11.28 1.75
CA LEU A 73 7.23 10.00 1.22
C LEU A 73 6.06 9.00 1.23
N ARG A 74 5.58 8.67 0.04
CA ARG A 74 4.57 7.62 -0.15
C ARG A 74 5.25 6.33 -0.60
N THR A 75 4.85 5.22 0.00
CA THR A 75 5.27 3.87 -0.46
C THR A 75 4.04 3.12 -0.96
N ILE A 76 4.11 2.52 -2.14
CA ILE A 76 3.06 1.61 -2.61
C ILE A 76 3.34 0.22 -2.06
N ARG A 77 2.37 -0.36 -1.35
CA ARG A 77 2.51 -1.71 -0.78
C ARG A 77 2.29 -2.75 -1.88
N ARG A 78 2.94 -3.91 -1.73
CA ARG A 78 2.80 -5.06 -2.65
C ARG A 78 1.35 -5.46 -2.88
N ILE A 79 0.50 -5.35 -1.85
CA ILE A 79 -0.91 -5.69 -1.97
C ILE A 79 -1.65 -4.80 -2.98
N SER A 80 -1.32 -3.51 -3.06
CA SER A 80 -1.90 -2.57 -4.01
C SER A 80 -1.44 -2.86 -5.44
N VAL A 81 -0.17 -3.23 -5.61
CA VAL A 81 0.37 -3.71 -6.89
C VAL A 81 -0.36 -4.97 -7.34
N ALA A 82 -0.46 -5.97 -6.47
CA ALA A 82 -1.18 -7.21 -6.75
C ALA A 82 -2.66 -6.96 -7.07
N LEU A 83 -3.29 -6.02 -6.37
CA LEU A 83 -4.68 -5.63 -6.63
C LEU A 83 -4.85 -4.99 -8.01
N ALA A 84 -3.94 -4.10 -8.42
CA ALA A 84 -3.94 -3.53 -9.76
C ALA A 84 -3.79 -4.61 -10.84
N ILE A 85 -2.89 -5.58 -10.63
CA ILE A 85 -2.70 -6.72 -11.53
C ILE A 85 -3.98 -7.57 -11.65
N VAL A 86 -4.62 -7.91 -10.52
CA VAL A 86 -5.88 -8.65 -10.52
C VAL A 86 -6.97 -7.92 -11.31
N ARG A 87 -7.05 -6.60 -11.15
CA ARG A 87 -8.01 -5.75 -11.88
C ARG A 87 -7.76 -5.76 -13.38
N ASN A 88 -6.52 -5.55 -13.81
CA ASN A 88 -6.16 -5.59 -15.23
C ASN A 88 -6.57 -6.93 -15.85
N MET A 89 -6.25 -8.04 -15.18
CA MET A 89 -6.63 -9.38 -15.66
C MET A 89 -8.14 -9.60 -15.72
N ARG A 90 -8.91 -9.04 -14.78
CA ARG A 90 -10.39 -9.09 -14.82
C ARG A 90 -10.96 -8.32 -16.00
N LEU A 91 -10.30 -7.24 -16.41
CA LEU A 91 -10.65 -6.48 -17.59
C LEU A 91 -10.19 -7.16 -18.90
N GLY A 92 -9.63 -8.37 -18.82
CA GLY A 92 -9.11 -9.10 -19.98
C GLY A 92 -7.77 -8.54 -20.49
N GLN A 93 -7.11 -7.68 -19.72
CA GLN A 93 -5.82 -7.11 -20.06
C GLN A 93 -4.67 -8.00 -19.57
N PRO A 94 -3.45 -7.82 -20.10
CA PRO A 94 -2.24 -8.38 -19.50
C PRO A 94 -2.11 -7.96 -18.02
N PRO A 95 -1.37 -8.71 -17.17
CA PRO A 95 -1.19 -8.38 -15.75
C PRO A 95 -0.71 -6.94 -15.48
N LEU A 96 0.22 -6.44 -16.30
CA LEU A 96 0.72 -5.06 -16.19
C LEU A 96 -0.21 -4.01 -16.86
N GLY A 97 -1.33 -4.43 -17.45
CA GLY A 97 -2.25 -3.55 -18.17
C GLY A 97 -1.56 -2.91 -19.38
N GLU A 98 -1.60 -1.58 -19.43
CA GLU A 98 -0.95 -0.76 -20.46
C GLU A 98 0.56 -0.56 -20.21
N HIS A 99 1.07 -0.97 -19.04
CA HIS A 99 2.45 -0.72 -18.66
C HIS A 99 3.40 -1.80 -19.18
N HIS A 100 4.52 -1.37 -19.78
CA HIS A 100 5.52 -2.29 -20.32
C HIS A 100 6.39 -2.98 -19.25
N ARG A 101 6.48 -2.43 -18.04
CA ARG A 101 7.37 -2.91 -16.97
C ARG A 101 6.74 -2.73 -15.59
N GLY A 102 7.11 -3.59 -14.64
CA GLY A 102 6.63 -3.55 -13.26
C GLY A 102 6.80 -2.18 -12.56
N TRP A 103 7.98 -1.55 -12.67
CA TRP A 103 8.22 -0.24 -12.06
C TRP A 103 7.31 0.86 -12.64
N ALA A 104 6.89 0.76 -13.90
CA ALA A 104 6.00 1.75 -14.51
C ALA A 104 4.57 1.63 -13.96
N LEU A 105 4.15 0.41 -13.59
CA LEU A 105 2.91 0.21 -12.84
C LEU A 105 3.03 0.79 -11.42
N GLU A 106 4.15 0.56 -10.73
CA GLU A 106 4.38 1.13 -9.39
C GLU A 106 4.37 2.67 -9.41
N ASP A 107 5.03 3.28 -10.40
CA ASP A 107 5.04 4.73 -10.61
C ASP A 107 3.62 5.25 -10.91
N HIS A 108 2.84 4.54 -11.73
CA HIS A 108 1.45 4.92 -11.98
C HIS A 108 0.62 4.89 -10.69
N LEU A 109 0.82 3.88 -9.83
CA LEU A 109 0.09 3.77 -8.56
C LEU A 109 0.43 4.88 -7.56
N LEU A 110 1.58 5.56 -7.69
CA LEU A 110 1.90 6.76 -6.90
C LEU A 110 0.95 7.93 -7.20
N GLU A 111 0.31 7.93 -8.36
CA GLU A 111 -0.66 8.95 -8.78
C GLU A 111 -2.13 8.52 -8.53
N VAL A 112 -2.36 7.25 -8.19
CA VAL A 112 -3.70 6.75 -7.87
C VAL A 112 -4.01 6.97 -6.39
N PRO A 113 -5.12 7.64 -6.03
CA PRO A 113 -5.56 7.74 -4.65
C PRO A 113 -6.16 6.42 -4.17
N TYR A 114 -5.78 5.99 -2.98
CA TYR A 114 -6.25 4.77 -2.30
C TYR A 114 -6.18 3.50 -3.18
N PRO A 115 -5.02 3.16 -3.75
CA PRO A 115 -4.85 2.06 -4.69
C PRO A 115 -5.12 0.70 -4.03
N GLU A 116 -5.06 0.62 -2.70
CA GLU A 116 -5.33 -0.57 -1.90
C GLU A 116 -6.82 -0.89 -1.76
N ARG A 117 -7.72 0.03 -2.11
CA ARG A 117 -9.17 -0.20 -1.99
C ARG A 117 -9.66 -1.00 -3.17
N GLY A 118 -10.42 -2.07 -2.91
CA GLY A 118 -11.05 -2.92 -3.92
C GLY A 118 -12.19 -3.75 -3.35
N THR A 119 -12.75 -4.64 -4.17
CA THR A 119 -13.77 -5.59 -3.69
C THR A 119 -13.13 -6.68 -2.83
N ASP A 120 -13.89 -7.30 -1.92
CA ASP A 120 -13.37 -8.37 -1.05
C ASP A 120 -12.76 -9.53 -1.86
N ASP A 121 -13.38 -9.90 -2.98
CA ASP A 121 -12.89 -10.95 -3.88
C ASP A 121 -11.58 -10.55 -4.58
N ASP A 122 -11.44 -9.29 -5.03
CA ASP A 122 -10.17 -8.79 -5.58
C ASP A 122 -9.06 -8.78 -4.52
N LEU A 123 -9.39 -8.37 -3.30
CA LEU A 123 -8.45 -8.32 -2.18
C LEU A 123 -7.97 -9.72 -1.80
N GLN A 124 -8.86 -10.70 -1.74
CA GLN A 124 -8.48 -12.10 -1.48
C GLN A 124 -7.51 -12.63 -2.54
N LEU A 125 -7.77 -12.35 -3.82
CA LEU A 125 -6.87 -12.73 -4.91
C LEU A 125 -5.53 -12.01 -4.82
N ALA A 126 -5.52 -10.72 -4.50
CA ALA A 126 -4.29 -9.95 -4.34
C ALA A 126 -3.45 -10.47 -3.17
N VAL A 127 -4.09 -10.85 -2.05
CA VAL A 127 -3.42 -11.49 -0.90
C VAL A 127 -2.79 -12.82 -1.30
N GLU A 128 -3.53 -13.67 -2.01
CA GLU A 128 -3.01 -14.96 -2.48
C GLU A 128 -1.84 -14.77 -3.44
N LEU A 129 -1.96 -13.82 -4.37
CA LEU A 129 -0.88 -13.51 -5.30
C LEU A 129 0.39 -13.02 -4.58
N CYS A 130 0.22 -12.16 -3.56
CA CYS A 130 1.31 -11.72 -2.69
C CYS A 130 1.96 -12.88 -1.93
N ARG A 131 1.15 -13.83 -1.43
CA ARG A 131 1.62 -15.04 -0.74
C ARG A 131 2.45 -15.93 -1.66
N LEU A 132 2.01 -16.13 -2.91
CA LEU A 132 2.71 -16.97 -3.89
C LEU A 132 4.02 -16.33 -4.37
N SER A 133 4.04 -15.01 -4.52
CA SER A 133 5.23 -14.28 -4.93
C SER A 133 6.36 -14.33 -3.90
N ASN A 134 6.11 -14.71 -2.63
CA ASN A 134 7.05 -14.73 -1.50
C ASN A 134 7.78 -13.38 -1.28
N PHE A 135 8.73 -13.05 -2.17
CA PHE A 135 9.41 -11.77 -2.29
C PHE A 135 9.56 -11.44 -3.78
N GLY A 136 9.07 -10.28 -4.21
CA GLY A 136 9.12 -9.89 -5.61
C GLY A 136 8.63 -8.46 -5.81
N ASP A 137 9.23 -7.80 -6.80
CA ASP A 137 8.79 -6.51 -7.34
C ASP A 137 7.49 -6.68 -8.16
N ALA A 138 6.92 -5.57 -8.64
CA ALA A 138 5.72 -5.63 -9.48
C ALA A 138 5.86 -6.55 -10.70
N GLN A 139 7.06 -6.64 -11.30
CA GLN A 139 7.28 -7.51 -12.46
C GLN A 139 7.12 -8.98 -12.07
N SER A 140 7.75 -9.41 -10.98
CA SER A 140 7.68 -10.78 -10.48
C SER A 140 6.25 -11.18 -10.10
N ILE A 141 5.49 -10.26 -9.51
CA ILE A 141 4.07 -10.47 -9.18
C ILE A 141 3.23 -10.63 -10.46
N ALA A 142 3.50 -9.81 -11.48
CA ALA A 142 2.81 -9.86 -12.77
C ALA A 142 3.09 -11.16 -13.54
N ASP A 143 4.35 -11.61 -13.56
CA ASP A 143 4.75 -12.85 -14.23
C ASP A 143 4.08 -14.06 -13.58
N LEU A 144 3.99 -14.09 -12.24
CA LEU A 144 3.30 -15.15 -11.50
C LEU A 144 1.79 -15.13 -11.78
N ALA A 145 1.19 -13.93 -11.87
CA ALA A 145 -0.21 -13.79 -12.23
C ALA A 145 -0.49 -14.28 -13.66
N ALA A 146 0.41 -14.01 -14.61
CA ALA A 146 0.32 -14.52 -15.98
C ALA A 146 0.34 -16.06 -16.02
N GLN A 147 1.18 -16.70 -15.19
CA GLN A 147 1.32 -18.15 -15.13
C GLN A 147 0.08 -18.85 -14.57
N HIS A 148 -0.55 -18.26 -13.54
CA HIS A 148 -1.69 -18.89 -12.87
C HIS A 148 -3.05 -18.53 -13.49
N GLY A 149 -3.20 -17.31 -14.01
CA GLY A 149 -4.51 -16.76 -14.38
C GLY A 149 -5.44 -16.56 -13.16
N ILE A 150 -6.56 -15.86 -13.35
CA ILE A 150 -7.54 -15.63 -12.27
C ILE A 150 -8.17 -16.93 -11.76
N ALA A 151 -8.51 -17.85 -12.68
CA ALA A 151 -9.12 -19.13 -12.31
C ALA A 151 -8.18 -19.99 -11.44
N GLY A 152 -6.88 -20.03 -11.79
CA GLY A 152 -5.88 -20.76 -11.02
C GLY A 152 -5.63 -20.17 -9.64
N LEU A 153 -5.69 -18.83 -9.49
CA LEU A 153 -5.63 -18.17 -8.18
C LEU A 153 -6.86 -18.47 -7.33
N ARG A 154 -8.07 -18.42 -7.91
CA ARG A 154 -9.32 -18.75 -7.20
C ARG A 154 -9.36 -20.19 -6.69
N ALA A 155 -8.90 -21.15 -7.50
CA ALA A 155 -8.86 -22.55 -7.13
C ALA A 155 -7.99 -22.85 -5.90
N ARG A 156 -7.13 -21.92 -5.47
CA ARG A 156 -6.30 -22.02 -4.26
C ARG A 156 -6.94 -21.42 -3.02
N LEU A 157 -7.91 -20.52 -3.20
CA LEU A 157 -8.67 -19.92 -2.10
C LEU A 157 -9.76 -20.87 -1.58
N VAL A 158 -10.26 -21.75 -2.45
CA VAL A 158 -11.25 -22.76 -2.11
C VAL A 158 -10.51 -24.10 -1.95
N PRO A 159 -10.50 -24.74 -0.76
CA PRO A 159 -10.05 -26.13 -0.68
C PRO A 159 -10.93 -26.97 -1.62
N PRO A 160 -10.39 -27.95 -2.35
CA PRO A 160 -11.24 -28.84 -3.14
C PRO A 160 -12.31 -29.43 -2.21
N ASP A 161 -13.55 -29.52 -2.70
CA ASP A 161 -14.80 -29.88 -1.97
C ASP A 161 -14.75 -31.19 -1.15
N ASN A 162 -13.62 -31.90 -1.18
CA ASN A 162 -13.41 -33.23 -0.63
C ASN A 162 -12.50 -33.26 0.62
N VAL A 163 -12.09 -32.12 1.18
CA VAL A 163 -11.29 -32.09 2.42
C VAL A 163 -12.21 -31.89 3.63
N LEU A 164 -12.70 -33.00 4.18
CA LEU A 164 -13.36 -32.97 5.49
C LEU A 164 -12.36 -32.50 6.56
N PRO A 165 -12.77 -31.63 7.51
CA PRO A 165 -11.91 -31.23 8.60
C PRO A 165 -11.51 -32.46 9.42
N PHE A 166 -10.20 -32.62 9.63
CA PHE A 166 -9.63 -33.67 10.47
C PHE A 166 -10.16 -33.52 11.90
N ARG A 167 -11.24 -34.24 12.25
CA ARG A 167 -11.67 -34.36 13.65
C ARG A 167 -10.58 -35.12 14.38
N ARG A 168 -9.82 -34.42 15.23
CA ARG A 168 -9.04 -35.07 16.29
C ARG A 168 -10.03 -35.73 17.25
N SER A 169 -10.23 -37.03 17.08
CA SER A 169 -10.81 -37.88 18.10
C SER A 169 -9.80 -37.96 19.26
N GLY A 170 -10.03 -37.19 20.31
CA GLY A 170 -9.31 -37.36 21.57
C GLY A 170 -9.74 -38.68 22.24
N PRO A 171 -8.82 -39.41 22.88
CA PRO A 171 -9.17 -40.63 23.61
C PRO A 171 -10.00 -40.29 24.85
N ARG A 172 -10.92 -41.18 25.20
CA ARG A 172 -11.76 -41.16 26.41
C ARG A 172 -10.93 -41.26 27.67
#